data_AF-A0A836UB74-F1
#
_entry.id   AF-A0A836UB74-F1
#
_cell.length_a   1.000
_cell.length_b   1.000
_cell.length_c   1.000
_cell.angle_alpha   90.00
_cell.angle_beta   90.00
_cell.angle_gamma   90.00
#
_symmetry.space_group_name_H-M   'P 1'
#
loop_
_entity.id
_entity.type
_entity.pdbx_description
1 polymer ?
#
loop_
_entity_poly.entity_id
_entity_poly.type
_entity_poly.pdbx_seq_one_letter_code
_entity_poly.pdbx_strand_id
1 'polypeptide(L)'
;WHIKSTTRAIDGLYHYDVVQRLNDARFGEGDISDISQYIRLGVLGQAFESEQPAVLLIDEVDKAEVEFPNDLLRELDEMAFHISELDKTITAQHRPLVIITSNAERDLPDAFLRRCLFHYITFPTRERLEQIVDVHMPDLEQELLTVALERFMAFRKLPGLRQAWGQRFRNH
;
A
#
# COMPACT_ATOMS: atom_id res chain seq x y z
N TRP A 1 -3.14 2.10 -2.86
CA TRP A 1 -1.85 2.31 -3.51
C TRP A 1 -1.06 1.01 -3.42
N HIS A 2 -0.92 0.29 -4.53
CA HIS A 2 -0.21 -0.98 -4.56
C HIS A 2 1.28 -0.74 -4.88
N ILE A 3 2.17 -1.22 -4.01
CA ILE A 3 3.60 -0.95 -4.08
C ILE A 3 4.31 -1.97 -4.97
N LYS A 4 5.23 -1.48 -5.80
CA LYS A 4 6.11 -2.29 -6.65
C LYS A 4 7.56 -2.09 -6.24
N SER A 5 8.44 -2.97 -6.73
CA SER A 5 9.88 -2.89 -6.45
C SER A 5 10.53 -1.58 -6.87
N THR A 6 9.99 -0.89 -7.87
CA THR A 6 10.49 0.40 -8.36
C THR A 6 9.73 1.60 -7.81
N THR A 7 8.78 1.40 -6.89
CA THR A 7 7.99 2.50 -6.33
C THR A 7 8.82 3.31 -5.35
N ARG A 8 8.77 4.64 -5.50
CA ARG A 8 9.39 5.62 -4.60
C ARG A 8 8.31 6.41 -3.87
N ALA A 9 8.64 6.97 -2.71
CA ALA A 9 7.71 7.75 -1.91
C ALA A 9 7.06 8.89 -2.71
N ILE A 10 7.87 9.60 -3.50
CA ILE A 10 7.43 10.70 -4.37
C ILE A 10 6.30 10.31 -5.34
N ASP A 11 6.31 9.06 -5.84
CA ASP A 11 5.30 8.58 -6.79
C ASP A 11 3.90 8.53 -6.16
N GLY A 12 3.82 8.43 -4.82
CA GLY A 12 2.58 8.55 -4.07
C GLY A 12 2.13 9.99 -3.85
N LEU A 13 3.04 10.96 -3.88
CA LEU A 13 2.78 12.36 -3.60
C LEU A 13 2.28 13.07 -4.86
N TYR A 14 3.11 13.08 -5.90
CA TYR A 14 2.79 13.71 -7.19
C TYR A 14 3.72 13.23 -8.30
N HIS A 15 3.30 13.45 -9.54
CA HIS A 15 4.06 13.24 -10.75
C HIS A 15 4.12 14.54 -11.55
N TYR A 16 5.30 14.87 -12.07
CA TYR A 16 5.51 16.00 -12.94
C TYR A 16 5.78 15.52 -14.36
N ASP A 17 4.87 15.81 -15.29
CA ASP A 17 4.98 15.42 -16.69
C ASP A 17 5.87 16.40 -17.47
N VAL A 18 7.17 16.20 -17.33
CA VAL A 18 8.21 16.97 -18.03
C VAL A 18 8.08 16.82 -19.55
N VAL A 19 7.66 15.65 -20.04
CA VAL A 19 7.58 15.36 -21.48
C VAL A 19 6.46 16.18 -22.11
N GLN A 20 5.28 16.20 -21.50
CA GLN A 20 4.18 17.03 -21.96
C GLN A 20 4.58 18.51 -21.97
N ARG A 21 5.19 19.02 -20.88
CA ARG A 21 5.64 20.42 -20.82
C ARG A 21 6.64 20.77 -21.92
N LEU A 22 7.60 19.88 -22.19
CA LEU A 22 8.59 20.09 -23.26
C LEU A 22 7.95 20.08 -24.65
N ASN A 23 6.94 19.24 -24.89
CA ASN A 23 6.20 19.24 -26.15
C ASN A 23 5.43 20.55 -26.33
N ASP A 24 4.65 20.95 -25.33
CA ASP A 24 3.85 22.19 -25.34
C ASP A 24 4.75 23.42 -25.57
N ALA A 25 5.94 23.44 -24.94
CA ALA A 25 6.96 24.48 -25.14
C ALA A 25 7.52 24.55 -26.58
N ARG A 26 7.56 23.43 -27.31
CA ARG A 26 8.08 23.38 -28.69
C ARG A 26 7.03 23.75 -29.73
N PHE A 27 5.78 23.39 -29.50
CA PHE A 27 4.69 23.60 -30.46
C PHE A 27 3.87 24.87 -30.18
N GLY A 28 4.10 25.55 -29.06
CA GLY A 28 3.39 26.78 -28.68
C GLY A 28 1.93 26.54 -28.34
N GLU A 29 1.58 25.30 -27.97
CA GLU A 29 0.26 24.93 -27.50
C GLU A 29 0.22 25.06 -25.97
N GLY A 30 -0.81 25.74 -25.43
CA GLY A 30 -1.00 25.91 -23.98
C GLY A 30 -0.24 27.08 -23.35
N ASP A 31 -0.60 27.41 -22.10
CA ASP A 31 0.11 28.41 -21.29
C ASP A 31 1.21 27.72 -20.48
N ILE A 32 2.40 27.59 -21.07
CA ILE A 32 3.56 26.89 -20.47
C ILE A 32 4.03 27.55 -19.15
N SER A 33 3.59 28.79 -18.87
CA SER A 33 3.93 29.49 -17.62
C SER A 33 3.19 28.90 -16.41
N ASP A 34 2.03 28.29 -16.61
CA ASP A 34 1.32 27.56 -15.57
C ASP A 34 1.86 26.13 -15.45
N ILE A 35 2.76 25.91 -14.49
CA ILE A 35 3.38 24.59 -14.26
C ILE A 35 2.35 23.59 -13.68
N SER A 36 1.28 24.07 -13.04
CA SER A 36 0.33 23.22 -12.34
C SER A 36 -0.40 22.24 -13.26
N GLN A 37 -0.56 22.58 -14.54
CA GLN A 37 -1.19 21.72 -15.55
C GLN A 37 -0.42 20.42 -15.80
N TYR A 38 0.89 20.40 -15.52
CA TYR A 38 1.77 19.24 -15.68
C TYR A 38 1.99 18.46 -14.38
N ILE A 39 1.39 18.91 -13.29
CA ILE A 39 1.44 18.22 -12.00
C ILE A 39 0.19 17.37 -11.85
N ARG A 40 0.38 16.11 -11.48
CA ARG A 40 -0.70 15.17 -11.15
C ARG A 40 -0.44 14.60 -9.77
N LEU A 41 -1.41 14.70 -8.86
CA LEU A 41 -1.28 14.13 -7.53
C LEU A 41 -1.22 12.60 -7.61
N GLY A 42 -0.30 12.01 -6.85
CA GLY A 42 -0.26 10.57 -6.62
C GLY A 42 -1.35 10.16 -5.63
N VAL A 43 -1.42 8.86 -5.30
CA VAL A 43 -2.53 8.33 -4.48
C VAL A 43 -2.57 8.93 -3.07
N LEU A 44 -1.41 9.17 -2.44
CA LEU A 44 -1.32 9.84 -1.15
C LEU A 44 -1.67 11.34 -1.28
N GLY A 45 -1.20 12.00 -2.34
CA GLY A 45 -1.56 13.38 -2.62
C GLY A 45 -3.07 13.59 -2.83
N GLN A 46 -3.72 12.70 -3.57
CA GLN A 46 -5.17 12.69 -3.75
C GLN A 46 -5.91 12.45 -2.43
N ALA A 47 -5.39 11.59 -1.55
CA ALA A 47 -5.97 11.38 -0.24
C ALA A 47 -5.87 12.63 0.66
N PHE A 48 -4.77 13.39 0.56
CA PHE A 48 -4.59 14.63 1.32
C PHE A 48 -5.53 15.74 0.85
N GLU A 49 -5.73 15.88 -0.46
CA GLU A 49 -6.63 16.88 -1.04
C GLU A 49 -8.11 16.43 -1.09
N SER A 50 -8.44 15.28 -0.50
CA SER A 50 -9.81 14.78 -0.51
C SER A 50 -10.72 15.68 0.34
N GLU A 51 -11.84 16.13 -0.25
CA GLU A 51 -12.87 16.91 0.43
C GLU A 51 -13.69 16.08 1.45
N GLN A 52 -13.47 14.76 1.51
CA GLN A 52 -14.12 13.86 2.44
C GLN A 52 -13.07 13.01 3.18
N PRO A 53 -13.36 12.52 4.40
CA PRO A 53 -12.48 11.59 5.08
C PRO A 53 -12.19 10.34 4.24
N ALA A 54 -10.92 10.09 3.94
CA ALA A 54 -10.48 8.98 3.11
C ALA A 54 -9.84 7.86 3.94
N VAL A 55 -9.95 6.63 3.45
CA VAL A 55 -9.16 5.49 3.91
C VAL A 55 -8.12 5.19 2.83
N LEU A 56 -6.85 5.27 3.19
CA LEU A 56 -5.73 4.98 2.29
C LEU A 56 -5.14 3.62 2.62
N LEU A 57 -5.27 2.66 1.70
CA LEU A 57 -4.55 1.39 1.77
C LEU A 57 -3.22 1.51 1.02
N ILE A 58 -2.10 1.36 1.72
CA ILE A 58 -0.76 1.14 1.14
C ILE A 58 -0.49 -0.35 1.19
N ASP A 59 -0.48 -0.98 0.02
CA ASP A 59 -0.49 -2.42 -0.08
C ASP A 59 0.91 -2.96 -0.43
N GLU A 60 1.35 -3.98 0.31
CA GLU A 60 2.64 -4.68 0.15
C GLU A 60 3.86 -3.75 0.22
N VAL A 61 3.92 -2.95 1.29
CA VAL A 61 4.96 -1.93 1.50
C VAL A 61 6.39 -2.50 1.48
N ASP A 62 6.56 -3.79 1.77
CA ASP A 62 7.82 -4.52 1.77
C ASP A 62 8.35 -4.90 0.38
N LYS A 63 7.60 -4.63 -0.70
CA LYS A 63 8.06 -4.88 -2.07
C LYS A 63 9.04 -3.85 -2.60
N ALA A 64 8.97 -2.60 -2.14
CA ALA A 64 9.85 -1.51 -2.57
C ALA A 64 11.25 -1.60 -1.92
N GLU A 65 12.14 -0.68 -2.27
CA GLU A 65 13.47 -0.56 -1.65
C GLU A 65 13.39 -0.33 -0.13
N VAL A 66 14.46 -0.62 0.62
CA VAL A 66 14.42 -0.61 2.10
C VAL A 66 14.23 0.80 2.68
N GLU A 67 14.56 1.81 1.89
CA GLU A 67 14.43 3.23 2.16
C GLU A 67 12.97 3.69 2.06
N PHE A 68 12.19 3.08 1.17
CA PHE A 68 10.83 3.52 0.85
C PHE A 68 9.89 3.70 2.06
N PRO A 69 9.80 2.76 3.03
CA PRO A 69 8.96 2.96 4.20
C PRO A 69 9.38 4.17 5.03
N ASN A 70 10.68 4.39 5.19
CA ASN A 70 11.20 5.53 5.95
C ASN A 70 10.95 6.86 5.22
N ASP A 71 11.08 6.86 3.89
CA ASP A 71 10.83 8.02 3.05
C ASP A 71 9.37 8.48 3.05
N LEU A 72 8.44 7.63 3.51
CA LEU A 72 7.03 8.00 3.70
C LEU A 72 6.74 8.58 5.08
N LEU A 73 7.64 8.40 6.06
CA LEU A 73 7.32 8.71 7.46
C LEU A 73 7.05 10.18 7.69
N ARG A 74 7.81 11.05 7.03
CA ARG A 74 7.67 12.49 7.21
C ARG A 74 6.29 12.95 6.73
N GLU A 75 5.89 12.52 5.53
CA GLU A 75 4.63 12.90 4.91
C GLU A 75 3.44 12.32 5.66
N LEU A 76 3.55 11.10 6.18
CA LEU A 76 2.52 10.48 7.01
C LEU A 76 2.44 11.09 8.42
N ASP A 77 3.56 11.52 9.01
CA ASP A 77 3.58 12.17 10.34
C ASP A 77 3.04 13.62 10.24
N GLU A 78 3.53 14.38 9.26
CA GLU A 78 3.17 15.79 9.05
C GLU A 78 1.78 15.94 8.41
N MET A 79 1.28 14.90 7.75
CA MET A 79 0.09 14.95 6.89
C MET A 79 0.21 16.05 5.84
N ALA A 80 1.42 16.27 5.33
CA ALA A 80 1.75 17.30 4.36
C ALA A 80 2.96 16.91 3.51
N PHE A 81 3.05 17.47 2.30
CA PHE A 81 4.23 17.37 1.45
C PHE A 81 4.40 18.63 0.59
N HIS A 82 5.61 18.83 0.05
CA HIS A 82 5.94 19.99 -0.77
C HIS A 82 6.10 19.60 -2.24
N ILE A 83 5.50 20.39 -3.14
CA ILE A 83 5.65 20.29 -4.59
C ILE A 83 6.63 21.39 -5.01
N SER A 84 7.88 20.98 -5.23
CA SER A 84 8.99 21.90 -5.52
C SER A 84 8.74 22.75 -6.76
N GLU A 85 8.13 22.16 -7.80
CA GLU A 85 7.85 22.82 -9.08
C GLU A 85 6.84 23.96 -8.97
N LEU A 86 6.01 23.94 -7.92
CA LEU A 86 4.99 24.96 -7.65
C LEU A 86 5.34 25.85 -6.46
N ASP A 87 6.44 25.58 -5.77
CA ASP A 87 6.77 26.15 -4.45
C ASP A 87 5.55 26.11 -3.49
N LYS A 88 4.84 24.98 -3.51
CA LYS A 88 3.55 24.81 -2.82
C LYS A 88 3.58 23.62 -1.89
N THR A 89 3.16 23.83 -0.66
CA THR A 89 2.91 22.74 0.31
C THR A 89 1.44 22.31 0.25
N ILE A 90 1.21 21.02 0.08
CA ILE A 90 -0.10 20.37 0.22
C ILE A 90 -0.20 19.83 1.64
N THR A 91 -1.29 20.16 2.34
CA THR A 91 -1.59 19.64 3.68
C THR A 91 -2.94 18.94 3.63
N ALA A 92 -3.06 17.80 4.30
CA ALA A 92 -4.28 17.01 4.30
C ALA A 92 -5.47 17.82 4.85
N GLN A 93 -6.53 17.97 4.04
CA GLN A 93 -7.77 18.62 4.45
C GLN A 93 -8.48 17.80 5.53
N HIS A 94 -8.54 16.49 5.31
CA HIS A 94 -8.94 15.50 6.29
C HIS A 94 -7.83 14.48 6.47
N ARG A 95 -7.38 14.26 7.72
CA ARG A 95 -6.37 13.24 8.01
C ARG A 95 -6.90 11.86 7.62
N PRO A 96 -6.30 11.18 6.63
CA PRO A 96 -6.79 9.88 6.19
C PRO A 96 -6.48 8.80 7.23
N LEU A 97 -7.35 7.79 7.32
CA LEU A 97 -6.99 6.55 7.99
C LEU A 97 -6.08 5.74 7.07
N VAL A 98 -4.81 5.60 7.45
CA VAL A 98 -3.82 4.88 6.66
C VAL A 98 -3.71 3.44 7.15
N ILE A 99 -4.00 2.49 6.27
CA ILE A 99 -3.82 1.06 6.48
C ILE A 99 -2.65 0.61 5.63
N ILE A 100 -1.70 -0.10 6.23
CA ILE A 100 -0.50 -0.57 5.54
C ILE A 100 -0.45 -2.09 5.66
N THR A 101 -0.27 -2.79 4.56
CA THR A 101 -0.10 -4.24 4.53
C THR A 101 1.33 -4.61 4.17
N SER A 102 1.75 -5.77 4.65
CA SER A 102 3.03 -6.38 4.33
C SER A 102 2.87 -7.89 4.36
N ASN A 103 3.55 -8.57 3.43
CA ASN A 103 3.61 -10.03 3.43
C ASN A 103 4.73 -10.56 4.35
N ALA A 104 5.49 -9.66 4.99
CA ALA A 104 6.70 -9.97 5.74
C ALA A 104 7.73 -10.74 4.89
N GLU A 105 7.79 -10.43 3.58
CA GLU A 105 8.83 -10.93 2.68
C GLU A 105 10.19 -10.31 3.02
N ARG A 106 10.18 -9.05 3.47
CA ARG A 106 11.34 -8.30 3.93
C ARG A 106 11.06 -7.62 5.27
N ASP A 107 12.08 -7.56 6.11
CA ASP A 107 11.98 -6.86 7.40
C ASP A 107 11.81 -5.35 7.14
N LEU A 108 10.79 -4.76 7.78
CA LEU A 108 10.58 -3.31 7.74
C LEU A 108 11.46 -2.62 8.79
N PRO A 109 11.99 -1.41 8.52
CA PRO A 109 12.84 -0.71 9.47
C PRO A 109 12.13 -0.40 10.80
N ASP A 110 12.83 -0.57 11.93
CA ASP A 110 12.27 -0.28 13.26
C ASP A 110 11.72 1.15 13.39
N ALA A 111 12.33 2.12 12.71
CA ALA A 111 11.88 3.51 12.71
C ALA A 111 10.48 3.67 12.10
N PHE A 112 10.17 2.89 11.06
CA PHE A 112 8.84 2.78 10.50
C PHE A 112 7.92 2.06 11.47
N LEU A 113 8.38 0.94 12.01
CA LEU A 113 7.56 0.11 12.87
C LEU A 113 7.06 0.85 14.11
N ARG A 114 7.91 1.65 14.77
CA ARG A 114 7.56 2.43 15.97
C ARG A 114 6.45 3.47 15.76
N ARG A 115 6.07 3.77 14.52
CA ARG A 115 5.00 4.71 14.17
C ARG A 115 3.70 4.03 13.74
N CYS A 116 3.67 2.69 13.74
CA CYS A 116 2.51 1.91 13.33
C CYS A 116 1.89 1.16 14.50
N LEU A 117 0.56 1.03 14.47
CA LEU A 117 -0.15 0.04 15.27
C LEU A 117 -0.15 -1.29 14.52
N PHE A 118 0.35 -2.36 15.14
CA PHE A 118 0.44 -3.67 14.50
C PHE A 118 -0.80 -4.51 14.72
N HIS A 119 -1.28 -5.09 13.61
CA HIS A 119 -2.22 -6.19 13.65
C HIS A 119 -1.67 -7.36 12.82
N TYR A 120 -1.37 -8.46 13.48
CA TYR A 120 -0.91 -9.68 12.82
C TYR A 120 -2.09 -10.55 12.45
N ILE A 121 -2.30 -10.74 11.15
CA ILE A 121 -3.32 -11.66 10.64
C ILE A 121 -2.74 -13.07 10.66
N THR A 122 -3.21 -13.89 11.58
CA THR A 122 -2.86 -15.30 11.62
C THR A 122 -3.65 -16.07 10.57
N PHE A 123 -3.08 -17.19 10.13
CA PHE A 123 -3.80 -18.07 9.22
C PHE A 123 -5.09 -18.56 9.89
N PRO A 124 -6.25 -18.52 9.21
CA PRO A 124 -7.54 -18.88 9.79
C PRO A 124 -7.56 -20.33 10.27
N THR A 125 -8.36 -20.60 11.31
CA THR A 125 -8.63 -21.96 11.75
C THR A 125 -9.47 -22.71 10.72
N ARG A 126 -9.60 -24.03 10.87
CA ARG A 126 -10.43 -24.84 9.97
C ARG A 126 -11.88 -24.34 9.98
N GLU A 127 -12.42 -24.07 11.17
CA GLU A 127 -13.79 -23.59 11.36
C GLU A 127 -13.98 -22.22 10.70
N ARG A 128 -12.96 -21.34 10.79
CA ARG A 128 -13.02 -20.04 10.13
C ARG A 128 -12.92 -20.16 8.61
N LEU A 129 -12.15 -21.11 8.08
CA LEU A 129 -12.09 -21.39 6.65
C LEU A 129 -13.43 -21.93 6.14
N GLU A 130 -14.07 -22.83 6.87
CA GLU A 130 -15.42 -23.33 6.54
C GLU A 130 -16.40 -22.16 6.42
N GLN A 131 -16.43 -21.26 7.40
CA GLN A 131 -17.25 -20.04 7.34
C GLN A 131 -16.94 -19.15 6.13
N ILE A 132 -15.67 -19.01 5.76
CA ILE A 132 -15.26 -18.20 4.60
C ILE A 132 -15.77 -18.85 3.31
N VAL A 133 -15.64 -20.18 3.18
CA VAL A 133 -16.11 -20.91 2.01
C VAL A 133 -17.63 -20.84 1.92
N ASP A 134 -18.36 -21.03 3.02
CA ASP A 134 -19.82 -20.96 3.06
C ASP A 134 -20.36 -19.60 2.57
N VAL A 135 -19.65 -18.50 2.89
CA VAL A 135 -20.01 -17.15 2.42
C VAL A 135 -19.81 -16.98 0.91
N HIS A 136 -18.86 -17.69 0.30
CA HIS A 136 -18.54 -17.58 -1.13
C HIS A 136 -19.16 -18.68 -1.99
N MET A 137 -19.49 -19.83 -1.40
CA MET A 137 -19.99 -21.04 -2.07
C MET A 137 -21.03 -21.73 -1.20
N PRO A 138 -22.21 -21.12 -0.99
CA PRO A 138 -23.21 -21.61 -0.04
C PRO A 138 -23.81 -22.99 -0.40
N ASP A 139 -23.79 -23.35 -1.69
CA ASP A 139 -24.36 -24.62 -2.19
C ASP A 139 -23.31 -25.74 -2.32
N LEU A 140 -22.10 -25.54 -1.78
CA LEU A 140 -21.03 -26.53 -1.85
C LEU A 140 -21.36 -27.77 -1.00
N GLU A 141 -21.18 -28.95 -1.59
CA GLU A 141 -21.37 -30.20 -0.87
C GLU A 141 -20.39 -30.33 0.30
N GLN A 142 -20.92 -30.62 1.49
CA GLN A 142 -20.15 -30.64 2.75
C GLN A 142 -19.03 -31.69 2.76
N GLU A 143 -19.23 -32.81 2.08
CA GLU A 143 -18.22 -33.87 1.95
C GLU A 143 -17.04 -33.38 1.10
N LEU A 144 -17.31 -32.66 0.02
CA LEU A 144 -16.28 -32.05 -0.82
C LEU A 144 -15.52 -30.94 -0.07
N LEU A 145 -16.21 -30.08 0.66
CA LEU A 145 -15.59 -29.05 1.52
C LEU A 145 -14.62 -29.68 2.52
N THR A 146 -15.08 -30.71 3.22
CA THR A 146 -14.30 -31.45 4.22
C THR A 146 -13.01 -32.00 3.64
N VAL A 147 -13.09 -32.73 2.51
CA VAL A 147 -11.93 -33.33 1.85
C VAL A 147 -10.97 -32.25 1.33
N ALA A 148 -11.49 -31.16 0.75
CA ALA A 148 -10.69 -30.06 0.23
C ALA A 148 -9.90 -29.35 1.34
N LEU A 149 -10.57 -29.02 2.45
CA LEU A 149 -9.94 -28.35 3.60
C LEU A 149 -8.88 -29.23 4.26
N GLU A 150 -9.14 -30.54 4.41
CA GLU A 150 -8.16 -31.47 4.97
C GLU A 150 -6.90 -31.55 4.12
N ARG A 151 -7.06 -31.69 2.79
CA ARG A 151 -5.94 -31.70 1.86
C ARG A 151 -5.17 -30.39 1.90
N PHE A 152 -5.87 -29.25 1.84
CA PHE A 152 -5.26 -27.93 1.89
C PHE A 152 -4.46 -27.70 3.19
N MET A 153 -5.03 -28.07 4.33
CA MET A 153 -4.36 -27.96 5.64
C MET A 153 -3.16 -28.92 5.75
N ALA A 154 -3.23 -30.11 5.15
CA ALA A 154 -2.11 -31.02 5.07
C ALA A 154 -0.98 -30.45 4.19
N PHE A 155 -1.30 -29.89 3.02
CA PHE A 155 -0.34 -29.22 2.14
C PHE A 155 0.41 -28.08 2.87
N ARG A 156 -0.29 -27.29 3.68
CA ARG A 156 0.33 -26.18 4.45
C ARG A 156 1.35 -26.65 5.50
N LYS A 157 1.34 -27.92 5.89
CA LYS A 157 2.32 -28.48 6.84
C LYS A 157 3.62 -28.93 6.15
N LEU A 158 3.65 -29.03 4.83
CA LEU A 158 4.83 -29.48 4.10
C LEU A 158 5.97 -28.44 4.19
N PRO A 159 7.23 -28.88 4.39
CA PRO A 159 8.40 -28.00 4.36
C PRO A 159 8.52 -27.29 3.00
N GLY A 160 8.83 -26.00 3.00
CA GLY A 160 8.93 -25.17 1.78
C GLY A 160 7.73 -24.25 1.52
N LEU A 161 6.54 -24.58 2.04
CA LEU A 161 5.35 -23.71 1.95
C LEU A 161 5.18 -22.77 3.16
N ARG A 162 5.78 -23.12 4.31
CA ARG A 162 5.71 -22.31 5.55
C ARG A 162 6.61 -21.08 5.58
N GLN A 163 7.72 -21.06 4.84
CA GLN A 163 8.70 -19.96 4.91
C GLN A 163 8.25 -18.67 4.22
N ALA A 164 7.24 -18.73 3.35
CA ALA A 164 6.71 -17.55 2.67
C ALA A 164 5.76 -16.70 3.53
N TRP A 165 5.35 -17.16 4.73
CA TRP A 165 4.31 -16.48 5.50
C TRP A 165 4.56 -16.53 7.02
N GLY A 166 5.20 -15.47 7.54
CA GLY A 166 4.92 -14.95 8.88
C GLY A 166 5.53 -15.65 10.10
N GLN A 167 6.85 -15.89 10.14
CA GLN A 167 7.52 -16.21 11.41
C GLN A 167 8.86 -15.48 11.57
N ARG A 168 8.83 -14.22 12.01
CA ARG A 168 10.05 -13.59 12.56
C ARG A 168 9.88 -12.58 13.70
N PHE A 169 8.66 -12.14 14.04
CA PHE A 169 8.45 -11.15 15.10
C PHE A 169 7.94 -11.70 16.45
N ARG A 170 8.25 -12.95 16.79
CA ARG A 170 7.84 -13.54 18.10
C ARG A 170 8.73 -13.19 19.29
N ASN A 171 9.80 -12.43 19.08
CA ASN A 171 10.62 -11.90 20.15
C ASN A 171 10.60 -10.38 19.98
N HIS A 172 9.89 -9.68 20.85
CA HIS A 172 10.03 -8.29 21.35
C HIS A 172 8.65 -7.82 21.84
#